data_AF-A0A7J4VAE9-F1
#
_entry.id   AF-A0A7J4VAE9-F1
#
_cell.length_a   1.000
_cell.length_b   1.000
_cell.length_c   1.000
_cell.angle_alpha   90.00
_cell.angle_beta   90.00
_cell.angle_gamma   90.00
#
_symmetry.space_group_name_H-M   'P 1'
#
loop_
_entity.id
_entity.type
_entity.pdbx_description
1 polymer ?
#
loop_
_entity_poly.entity_id
_entity_poly.type
_entity_poly.pdbx_seq_one_letter_code
_entity_poly.pdbx_strand_id
1 'polypeptide(L)' 'MEQYNQLLKMVQDMEADFHKFYEKQQSAAGTRIRKSLSDLKKKAQELREGVQETKNARKA' A
#
# COMPACT_ATOMS: atom_id res chain seq x y z
N MET A 1 -12.99 7.93 -3.62
CA MET A 1 -13.02 7.46 -2.22
C MET A 1 -12.68 5.99 -2.09
N GLU A 2 -13.23 5.11 -2.93
CA GLU A 2 -12.92 3.67 -2.89
C GLU A 2 -11.41 3.36 -2.91
N GLN A 3 -10.66 3.94 -3.84
CA GLN A 3 -9.21 3.75 -3.95
C GLN A 3 -8.43 4.21 -2.71
N TYR A 4 -8.88 5.29 -2.06
CA TYR A 4 -8.30 5.76 -0.81
C TYR A 4 -8.55 4.76 0.33
N ASN A 5 -9.79 4.27 0.46
CA ASN A 5 -10.15 3.27 1.47
C ASN A 5 -9.36 1.97 1.29
N GLN A 6 -9.09 1.56 0.05
CA GLN A 6 -8.26 0.40 -0.24
C GLN A 6 -6.81 0.59 0.25
N LEU A 7 -6.19 1.76 0.00
CA LEU A 7 -4.85 2.06 0.51
C LEU A 7 -4.82 2.05 2.05
N LEU A 8 -5.81 2.67 2.69
CA LEU A 8 -5.90 2.70 4.15
C LEU A 8 -6.00 1.30 4.73
N LYS A 9 -6.87 0.45 4.14
CA LYS A 9 -7.01 -0.94 4.55
C LYS A 9 -5.70 -1.72 4.42
N MET A 10 -4.97 -1.56 3.30
CA MET A 10 -3.67 -2.21 3.12
C MET A 10 -2.67 -1.82 4.21
N VAL A 11 -2.69 -0.56 4.66
CA VAL A 11 -1.84 -0.10 5.77
C VAL A 11 -2.26 -0.72 7.10
N GLN A 12 -3.56 -0.73 7.39
CA GLN A 12 -4.11 -1.32 8.60
C GLN A 12 -3.83 -2.83 8.69
N ASP A 13 -3.97 -3.56 7.58
CA ASP A 13 -3.73 -5.01 7.53
C ASP A 13 -2.27 -5.39 7.86
N MET A 14 -1.32 -4.45 7.72
CA MET A 14 0.09 -4.68 8.07
C MET A 14 0.40 -4.49 9.57
N GLU A 15 -0.46 -3.83 10.33
CA GLU A 15 -0.20 -3.41 11.72
C GLU A 15 0.26 -4.58 12.61
N ALA A 16 -0.45 -5.70 12.54
CA ALA A 16 -0.13 -6.89 13.33
C ALA A 16 1.25 -7.47 13.00
N ASP A 17 1.65 -7.43 11.73
CA ASP A 17 2.98 -7.90 11.32
C ASP A 17 4.07 -6.88 11.71
N PHE A 18 3.81 -5.58 11.67
CA PHE A 18 4.71 -4.55 12.19
C PHE A 18 5.03 -4.80 13.67
N HIS A 19 4.01 -4.99 14.50
CA HIS A 19 4.19 -5.31 15.92
C HIS A 19 4.99 -6.61 16.12
N LYS A 20 4.65 -7.68 15.39
CA LYS A 20 5.39 -8.96 15.46
C LYS A 20 6.86 -8.82 15.03
N PHE A 21 7.15 -7.99 14.02
CA PHE A 21 8.51 -7.82 13.52
C PHE A 21 9.36 -6.95 14.44
N TYR A 22 8.88 -5.75 14.80
CA TYR A 22 9.68 -4.78 15.55
C TYR A 22 9.75 -5.08 17.05
N GLU A 23 8.67 -5.57 17.66
CA GLU A 23 8.66 -5.82 19.11
C GLU A 23 8.99 -7.26 19.45
N LYS A 24 8.52 -8.21 18.63
CA LYS A 24 8.71 -9.66 18.89
C LYS A 24 9.83 -10.30 18.06
N GLN A 25 10.55 -9.51 17.27
CA GLN A 25 11.67 -9.94 16.42
C GLN A 25 11.35 -11.16 15.52
N GLN A 26 10.09 -11.31 15.08
CA GLN A 26 9.69 -12.44 14.23
C GLN A 26 10.09 -12.20 12.76
N SER A 27 11.14 -12.87 12.29
CA SER A 27 11.66 -12.73 10.92
C SER A 27 10.60 -12.99 9.84
N ALA A 28 9.69 -13.95 10.05
CA ALA A 28 8.63 -14.26 9.09
C ALA A 28 7.64 -13.09 8.90
N ALA A 29 7.41 -12.27 9.93
CA ALA A 29 6.60 -11.06 9.81
C ALA A 29 7.30 -10.00 8.95
N GLY A 30 8.63 -9.88 9.05
CA GLY A 30 9.43 -9.02 8.18
C GLY A 30 9.28 -9.37 6.69
N THR A 31 9.30 -10.67 6.35
CA THR A 31 9.04 -11.12 4.97
C THR A 31 7.65 -10.71 4.48
N ARG A 32 6.62 -10.83 5.32
CA ARG A 32 5.25 -10.43 4.98
C ARG A 32 5.12 -8.91 4.81
N ILE A 33 5.67 -8.11 5.72
CA ILE A 33 5.69 -6.63 5.61
C ILE A 33 6.32 -6.21 4.29
N ARG A 34 7.49 -6.76 3.93
CA ARG A 34 8.18 -6.41 2.67
C ARG A 34 7.33 -6.71 1.44
N LYS A 35 6.61 -7.85 1.43
CA LYS A 35 5.68 -8.19 0.35
C LYS A 35 4.52 -7.21 0.31
N SER A 36 3.83 -6.98 1.42
CA SER A 36 2.70 -6.06 1.51
C SER A 36 3.08 -4.61 1.14
N LEU A 37 4.26 -4.14 1.52
CA LEU A 37 4.80 -2.84 1.11
C LEU A 37 5.10 -2.77 -0.39
N SER A 38 5.58 -3.87 -0.99
CA SER A 38 5.80 -3.93 -2.44
C SER A 38 4.48 -3.85 -3.21
N ASP A 39 3.44 -4.52 -2.71
CA ASP A 39 2.10 -4.49 -3.30
C ASP A 39 1.45 -3.10 -3.10
N LEU A 40 1.62 -2.49 -1.93
CA LEU A 40 1.18 -1.11 -1.66
C LEU A 40 1.85 -0.11 -2.61
N LYS A 41 3.16 -0.24 -2.84
CA LYS A 41 3.90 0.61 -3.79
C LYS A 41 3.32 0.51 -5.20
N LYS A 42 3.05 -0.71 -5.68
CA LYS A 42 2.44 -0.92 -7.00
C LYS A 42 1.07 -0.26 -7.08
N LYS A 43 0.22 -0.49 -6.07
CA LYS A 43 -1.12 0.10 -6.05
C LYS A 43 -1.06 1.64 -6.03
N ALA A 44 -0.18 2.22 -5.22
CA ALA A 44 -0.01 3.67 -5.17
C ALA A 44 0.45 4.25 -6.51
N GLN A 45 1.31 3.53 -7.24
CA GLN A 45 1.77 3.93 -8.58
C GLN A 45 0.62 3.92 -9.60
N GLU A 46 -0.16 2.84 -9.66
CA GLU A 46 -1.34 2.74 -10.53
C GLU A 46 -2.32 3.89 -10.29
N LEU A 47 -2.56 4.22 -9.02
CA LEU A 47 -3.45 5.33 -8.64
C LEU A 47 -2.91 6.68 -9.09
N ARG A 48 -1.60 6.90 -8.95
CA ARG A 48 -0.94 8.12 -9.40
C ARG A 48 -1.06 8.28 -10.92
N GLU A 49 -0.85 7.20 -11.66
CA GLU A 49 -1.00 7.18 -13.12
C GLU A 49 -2.43 7.52 -13.52
N GLY A 50 -3.43 6.88 -12.92
CA GLY A 50 -4.85 7.17 -13.20
C GLY A 50 -5.26 8.62 -12.89
N VAL A 51 -4.69 9.24 -11.84
CA VAL A 51 -4.88 10.68 -11.57
C VAL A 51 -4.28 11.54 -12.69
N GLN A 52 -3.08 11.21 -13.15
CA GLN A 52 -2.40 11.93 -14.22
C GLN A 52 -3.15 11.79 -15.55
N GLU A 53 -3.64 10.60 -15.88
CA GLU A 53 -4.47 10.34 -17.06
C GLU A 53 -5.77 11.14 -17.01
N THR A 54 -6.48 11.12 -15.88
CA THR A 54 -7.71 11.89 -15.69
C THR A 54 -7.47 13.40 -15.88
N LYS A 55 -6.35 13.91 -15.35
CA LYS A 55 -5.95 15.31 -15.55
C LYS A 55 -5.68 15.62 -17.02
N ASN A 56 -4.98 14.73 -17.73
CA ASN A 56 -4.68 14.92 -19.15
C ASN A 56 -5.95 14.87 -20.00
N ALA A 57 -6.89 13.97 -19.72
CA ALA A 57 -8.16 13.86 -20.41
C ALA A 57 -9.05 15.11 -20.24
N ARG A 58 -8.94 15.84 -19.13
CA ARG A 58 -9.65 17.12 -18.91
C ARG A 58 -9.04 18.31 -19.62
N LYS A 59 -7.80 18.17 -20.13
CA LYS A 59 -7.10 19.24 -20.87
C LYS A 59 -7.29 19.12 -22.39
N ALA A 60 -7.69 17.94 -22.87
CA ALA A 60 -8.10 17.69 -24.23
C ALA A 60 -9.56 18.14 -24.43
#